data_AF-A0A9W6WMF8-F1
#
_entry.id   AF-A0A9W6WMF8-F1
#
_cell.length_a   1.000
_cell.length_b   1.000
_cell.length_c   1.000
_cell.angle_alpha   90.00
_cell.angle_beta   90.00
_cell.angle_gamma   90.00
#
_symmetry.space_group_name_H-M   'P 1'
#
loop_
_entity.id
_entity.type
_entity.pdbx_description
1 polymer ?
#
loop_
_entity_poly.entity_id
_entity_poly.type
_entity_poly.pdbx_seq_one_letter_code
_entity_poly.pdbx_strand_id
1 'polypeptide(L)'
;MFAYELEGLKRLNIQAIKWSSSYRVKVHGRTGKMVYVSNVSRPINQRLVAKQYNVSTETLEKHLSPEYKADPKYRFYNGNHMESHLYEGVEATDFYDKLENVLSTQASAFKLVSKTDPDDTRYFYPNLANTYIFKKPVAINSKADIRKKVISEIRSMELADKLNYPSSGYKLKAITAFKIFIYHREHVLGDSEAVIPKVIRENNK
;
A
#
# COMPACT_ATOMS: atom_id res chain seq x y z
N MET A 1 0.86 12.51 12.33
CA MET A 1 0.52 11.09 12.30
C MET A 1 1.24 10.47 11.12
N PHE A 2 2.05 9.46 11.37
CA PHE A 2 2.72 8.68 10.36
C PHE A 2 1.73 7.71 9.67
N ALA A 3 2.09 7.22 8.49
CA ALA A 3 1.25 6.27 7.74
C ALA A 3 0.99 4.97 8.51
N TYR A 4 2.01 4.43 9.18
CA TYR A 4 1.88 3.20 9.99
C TYR A 4 0.97 3.40 11.20
N GLU A 5 0.97 4.59 11.83
CA GLU A 5 0.05 4.90 12.94
C GLU A 5 -1.40 4.92 12.45
N LEU A 6 -1.66 5.56 11.30
CA LEU A 6 -3.00 5.62 10.72
C LEU A 6 -3.53 4.22 10.40
N GLU A 7 -2.68 3.36 9.87
CA GLU A 7 -3.01 1.97 9.59
C GLU A 7 -3.26 1.17 10.87
N GLY A 8 -2.44 1.36 11.90
CA GLY A 8 -2.63 0.78 13.23
C GLY A 8 -3.98 1.14 13.85
N LEU A 9 -4.40 2.40 13.72
CA LEU A 9 -5.72 2.86 14.16
C LEU A 9 -6.86 2.20 13.37
N LYS A 10 -6.75 2.11 12.04
CA LYS A 10 -7.75 1.43 11.20
C LYS A 10 -7.94 -0.03 11.63
N ARG A 11 -6.85 -0.75 11.95
CA ARG A 11 -6.89 -2.15 12.43
C ARG A 11 -7.67 -2.30 13.74
N LEU A 12 -7.69 -1.25 14.57
CA LEU A 12 -8.44 -1.22 15.83
C LEU A 12 -9.85 -0.64 15.67
N ASN A 13 -10.30 -0.45 14.43
CA ASN A 13 -11.55 0.24 14.10
C ASN A 13 -11.64 1.65 14.72
N ILE A 14 -10.49 2.32 14.87
CA ILE A 14 -10.40 3.68 15.41
C ILE A 14 -10.38 4.66 14.25
N GLN A 15 -11.43 5.48 14.16
CA GLN A 15 -11.59 6.42 13.07
C GLN A 15 -10.67 7.64 13.23
N ALA A 16 -9.74 7.82 12.29
CA ALA A 16 -8.94 9.04 12.17
C ALA A 16 -9.55 10.00 11.14
N ILE A 17 -9.55 11.29 11.47
CA ILE A 17 -10.12 12.36 10.66
C ILE A 17 -9.00 13.08 9.92
N LYS A 18 -9.15 13.26 8.61
CA LYS A 18 -8.21 14.04 7.80
C LYS A 18 -8.31 15.52 8.17
N TRP A 19 -7.17 16.12 8.52
CA TRP A 19 -7.03 17.51 8.92
C TRP A 19 -5.92 18.19 8.11
N SER A 20 -6.31 18.85 7.02
CA SER A 20 -5.39 19.42 6.02
C SER A 20 -4.44 18.33 5.46
N SER A 21 -3.13 18.45 5.70
CA SER A 21 -2.09 17.50 5.29
C SER A 21 -1.84 16.35 6.27
N SER A 22 -2.57 16.28 7.39
CA SER A 22 -2.34 15.32 8.47
C SER A 22 -3.62 14.58 8.88
N TYR A 23 -3.51 13.56 9.74
CA TYR A 23 -4.65 12.88 10.35
C TYR A 23 -4.67 13.11 11.86
N ARG A 24 -5.88 13.17 12.45
CA ARG A 24 -6.10 13.36 13.89
C ARG A 24 -7.17 12.42 14.41
N VAL A 25 -7.02 11.95 15.65
CA VAL A 25 -8.03 11.18 16.37
C VAL A 25 -8.78 12.08 17.33
N LYS A 26 -10.10 11.97 17.36
CA LYS A 26 -10.97 12.73 18.26
C LYS A 26 -11.10 11.98 19.58
N VAL A 27 -10.66 12.57 20.68
CA VAL A 27 -10.67 11.94 22.02
C VAL A 27 -11.12 12.94 23.09
N HIS A 28 -11.56 12.45 24.25
CA HIS A 28 -11.71 13.29 25.42
C HIS A 28 -10.33 13.59 26.03
N GLY A 29 -10.03 14.87 26.24
CA GLY A 29 -8.81 15.34 26.90
C GLY A 29 -8.87 15.13 28.43
N ARG A 30 -7.78 15.49 29.12
CA ARG A 30 -7.68 15.35 30.60
C ARG A 30 -8.76 16.13 31.35
N THR A 31 -9.22 17.23 30.78
CA THR A 31 -10.27 18.10 31.35
C THR A 31 -11.69 17.68 30.95
N GLY A 32 -11.86 16.55 30.26
CA GLY A 32 -13.16 16.07 29.78
C GLY A 32 -13.67 16.77 28.51
N LYS A 33 -12.93 17.74 27.94
CA LYS A 33 -13.29 18.39 26.67
C LYS A 33 -12.82 17.55 25.48
N MET A 34 -13.57 17.59 24.37
CA MET A 34 -13.14 16.96 23.12
C MET A 34 -11.90 17.65 22.55
N VAL A 35 -10.89 16.87 22.20
CA VAL A 35 -9.63 17.32 21.60
C VAL A 35 -9.24 16.45 20.41
N TYR A 36 -8.46 17.01 19.49
CA TYR A 36 -7.97 16.31 18.29
C TYR A 36 -6.47 16.07 18.39
N VAL A 37 -6.07 14.81 18.37
CA VAL A 37 -4.71 14.38 18.65
C VAL A 37 -4.03 13.86 17.39
N SER A 38 -2.86 14.42 17.05
CA SER A 38 -2.13 14.13 15.81
C SER A 38 -0.92 13.20 15.95
N ASN A 39 -0.33 13.10 17.15
CA ASN A 39 0.81 12.22 17.46
C ASN A 39 0.34 11.13 18.43
N VAL A 40 -0.16 10.04 17.87
CA VAL A 40 -0.82 8.97 18.63
C VAL A 40 0.19 8.07 19.32
N SER A 41 1.42 7.97 18.82
CA SER A 41 2.51 7.23 19.47
C SER A 41 2.97 7.83 20.80
N ARG A 42 2.65 9.11 21.08
CA ARG A 42 3.03 9.72 22.36
C ARG A 42 2.28 9.02 23.51
N PRO A 43 2.95 8.56 24.59
CA PRO A 43 2.31 7.75 25.64
C PRO A 43 1.07 8.39 26.28
N ILE A 44 1.10 9.71 26.46
CA ILE A 44 -0.04 10.47 27.00
C ILE A 44 -1.25 10.37 26.05
N ASN A 45 -1.01 10.44 24.75
CA ASN A 45 -2.05 10.41 23.72
C ASN A 45 -2.57 8.99 23.51
N GLN A 46 -1.70 7.97 23.57
CA GLN A 46 -2.11 6.58 23.58
C GLN A 46 -3.09 6.29 24.70
N ARG A 47 -2.82 6.75 25.93
CA ARG A 47 -3.75 6.56 27.07
C ARG A 47 -5.12 7.20 26.82
N LEU A 48 -5.17 8.38 26.21
CA LEU A 48 -6.44 9.04 25.88
C LEU A 48 -7.22 8.26 24.81
N VAL A 49 -6.53 7.78 23.77
CA VAL A 49 -7.14 6.97 22.71
C VAL A 49 -7.59 5.61 23.23
N ALA A 50 -6.73 4.90 23.96
CA ALA A 50 -7.03 3.63 24.61
C ALA A 50 -8.29 3.73 25.49
N LYS A 51 -8.37 4.76 26.33
CA LYS A 51 -9.53 5.02 27.18
C LYS A 51 -10.80 5.32 26.37
N GLN A 52 -10.69 6.15 25.32
CA GLN A 52 -11.83 6.56 24.50
C GLN A 52 -12.45 5.38 23.73
N TYR A 53 -11.61 4.51 23.19
CA TYR A 53 -12.01 3.43 22.29
C TYR A 53 -12.06 2.06 22.98
N ASN A 54 -11.91 2.03 24.31
CA ASN A 54 -11.92 0.82 25.12
C ASN A 54 -10.94 -0.27 24.63
N VAL A 55 -9.71 0.15 24.30
CA VAL A 55 -8.61 -0.73 23.88
C VAL A 55 -7.51 -0.65 24.93
N SER A 56 -6.82 -1.77 25.24
CA SER A 56 -5.66 -1.72 26.14
C SER A 56 -4.52 -0.90 25.53
N THR A 57 -3.74 -0.24 26.39
CA THR A 57 -2.57 0.54 25.92
C THR A 57 -1.54 -0.33 25.23
N GLU A 58 -1.34 -1.56 25.69
CA GLU A 58 -0.43 -2.54 25.09
C GLU A 58 -0.87 -2.96 23.68
N THR A 59 -2.17 -3.22 23.48
CA THR A 59 -2.72 -3.54 22.17
C THR A 59 -2.61 -2.34 21.24
N LEU A 60 -2.90 -1.14 21.74
CA LEU A 60 -2.76 0.09 20.95
C LEU A 60 -1.29 0.33 20.56
N GLU A 61 -0.35 0.16 21.48
CA GLU A 61 1.09 0.30 21.25
C GLU A 61 1.61 -0.73 20.23
N LYS A 62 1.22 -1.99 20.39
CA LYS A 62 1.53 -3.06 19.44
C LYS A 62 1.03 -2.69 18.05
N HIS A 63 -0.22 -2.26 17.91
CA HIS A 63 -0.80 -1.93 16.60
C HIS A 63 -0.24 -0.64 15.99
N LEU A 64 0.24 0.30 16.80
CA LEU A 64 0.88 1.55 16.37
C LEU A 64 2.39 1.39 16.14
N SER A 65 3.00 0.25 16.48
CA SER A 65 4.44 0.05 16.33
C SER A 65 4.83 0.00 14.84
N PRO A 66 5.90 0.71 14.42
CA PRO A 66 6.40 0.65 13.05
C PRO A 66 6.84 -0.76 12.64
N GLU A 67 7.21 -1.61 13.60
CA GLU A 67 7.65 -2.99 13.38
C GLU A 67 6.48 -3.99 13.34
N TYR A 68 5.26 -3.54 13.64
CA TYR A 68 4.09 -4.41 13.66
C TYR A 68 3.60 -4.74 12.25
N LYS A 69 4.21 -5.79 11.69
CA LYS A 69 3.83 -6.43 10.43
C LYS A 69 2.46 -7.11 10.61
N ALA A 70 1.50 -6.65 9.81
CA ALA A 70 0.07 -6.79 10.06
C ALA A 70 -0.57 -8.14 9.78
N ASP A 71 0.10 -9.06 9.08
CA ASP A 71 -0.61 -10.17 8.47
C ASP A 71 0.36 -11.35 8.36
N PRO A 72 0.04 -12.56 8.89
CA PRO A 72 0.83 -13.75 8.57
C PRO A 72 0.95 -13.99 7.06
N LYS A 73 0.05 -13.36 6.28
CA LYS A 73 -0.03 -13.37 4.83
C LYS A 73 0.62 -12.15 4.15
N TYR A 74 1.26 -11.26 4.90
CA TYR A 74 2.02 -10.13 4.37
C TYR A 74 3.52 -10.40 4.51
N ARG A 75 4.23 -10.47 3.38
CA ARG A 75 5.68 -10.64 3.36
C ARG A 75 6.34 -9.42 2.74
N PHE A 76 7.30 -8.87 3.48
CA PHE A 76 8.09 -7.72 3.05
C PHE A 76 9.55 -8.11 2.95
N TYR A 77 10.16 -7.75 1.83
CA TYR A 77 11.59 -7.86 1.61
C TYR A 77 12.14 -6.49 1.22
N ASN A 78 13.22 -6.09 1.87
CA ASN A 78 13.94 -4.86 1.57
C ASN A 78 15.38 -5.20 1.16
N GLY A 79 15.80 -4.74 -0.01
CA GLY A 79 17.17 -4.83 -0.51
C GLY A 79 17.66 -3.47 -1.00
N ASN A 80 18.96 -3.36 -1.28
CA ASN A 80 19.62 -2.06 -1.54
C ASN A 80 18.99 -1.21 -2.66
N HIS A 81 18.42 -1.84 -3.69
CA HIS A 81 17.85 -1.14 -4.86
C HIS A 81 16.40 -1.54 -5.14
N MET A 82 15.85 -2.46 -4.35
CA MET A 82 14.55 -3.05 -4.59
C MET A 82 13.91 -3.49 -3.28
N GLU A 83 12.64 -3.18 -3.12
CA GLU A 83 11.78 -3.79 -2.12
C GLU A 83 10.64 -4.56 -2.78
N SER A 84 10.10 -5.55 -2.06
CA SER A 84 8.94 -6.29 -2.52
C SER A 84 7.92 -6.46 -1.40
N HIS A 85 6.66 -6.35 -1.78
CA HIS A 85 5.50 -6.47 -0.90
C HIS A 85 4.59 -7.56 -1.47
N LEU A 86 4.37 -8.62 -0.70
CA LEU A 86 3.42 -9.69 -1.01
C LEU A 86 2.27 -9.62 -0.01
N TYR A 87 1.05 -9.53 -0.50
CA TYR A 87 -0.17 -9.64 0.29
C TYR A 87 -0.96 -10.86 -0.17
N GLU A 88 -1.38 -11.72 0.76
CA GLU A 88 -2.27 -12.85 0.48
C GLU A 88 -3.55 -12.74 1.31
N GLY A 89 -4.68 -13.26 0.80
CA GLY A 89 -5.97 -13.22 1.50
C GLY A 89 -6.59 -11.83 1.62
N VAL A 90 -6.34 -10.95 0.64
CA VAL A 90 -6.87 -9.59 0.58
C VAL A 90 -8.34 -9.61 0.17
N GLU A 91 -9.19 -8.87 0.89
CA GLU A 91 -10.57 -8.64 0.45
C GLU A 91 -10.60 -7.71 -0.77
N ALA A 92 -11.57 -7.93 -1.67
CA ALA A 92 -11.64 -7.18 -2.93
C ALA A 92 -11.75 -5.66 -2.73
N THR A 93 -12.39 -5.22 -1.64
CA THR A 93 -12.51 -3.80 -1.26
C THR A 93 -11.19 -3.20 -0.78
N ASP A 94 -10.34 -4.02 -0.19
CA ASP A 94 -9.09 -3.59 0.47
C ASP A 94 -7.90 -3.55 -0.48
N PHE A 95 -8.01 -4.18 -1.65
CA PHE A 95 -6.94 -4.25 -2.63
C PHE A 95 -6.40 -2.86 -3.01
N TYR A 96 -7.30 -1.94 -3.39
CA TYR A 96 -6.90 -0.60 -3.83
C TYR A 96 -6.31 0.22 -2.69
N ASP A 97 -6.86 0.09 -1.49
CA ASP A 97 -6.39 0.79 -0.31
C ASP A 97 -4.99 0.32 0.10
N LYS A 98 -4.74 -1.00 0.11
CA LYS A 98 -3.42 -1.58 0.40
C LYS A 98 -2.40 -1.20 -0.67
N LEU A 99 -2.78 -1.26 -1.95
CA LEU A 99 -1.92 -0.85 -3.06
C LEU A 99 -1.57 0.64 -2.98
N GLU A 100 -2.55 1.53 -2.83
CA GLU A 100 -2.31 2.97 -2.75
C GLU A 100 -1.44 3.32 -1.53
N ASN A 101 -1.67 2.66 -0.39
CA ASN A 101 -0.89 2.88 0.82
C ASN A 101 0.61 2.61 0.57
N VAL A 102 0.97 1.41 0.07
CA VAL A 102 2.38 1.04 -0.19
C VAL A 102 3.07 1.97 -1.20
N LEU A 103 2.34 2.37 -2.25
CA LEU A 103 2.89 3.27 -3.25
C LEU A 103 3.03 4.70 -2.72
N SER A 104 2.15 5.13 -1.81
CA SER A 104 2.14 6.49 -1.26
C SER A 104 3.17 6.73 -0.16
N THR A 105 3.67 5.66 0.49
CA THR A 105 4.73 5.70 1.50
C THR A 105 6.12 5.87 0.90
N GLN A 106 6.27 5.71 -0.42
CA GLN A 106 7.54 5.89 -1.10
C GLN A 106 8.01 7.35 -1.06
N ALA A 107 9.24 7.56 -0.60
CA ALA A 107 9.88 8.88 -0.53
C ALA A 107 10.60 9.25 -1.83
N SER A 108 11.18 8.26 -2.51
CA SER A 108 11.88 8.42 -3.79
C SER A 108 10.99 8.00 -4.95
N ALA A 109 11.33 8.46 -6.16
CA ALA A 109 10.71 7.91 -7.36
C ALA A 109 11.08 6.45 -7.57
N PHE A 110 10.22 5.70 -8.25
CA PHE A 110 10.41 4.26 -8.35
C PHE A 110 9.80 3.67 -9.63
N LYS A 111 10.27 2.47 -9.97
CA LYS A 111 9.75 1.64 -11.07
C LYS A 111 8.97 0.48 -10.46
N LEU A 112 7.69 0.38 -10.79
CA LEU A 112 6.82 -0.72 -10.37
C LEU A 112 6.93 -1.87 -11.37
N VAL A 113 7.16 -3.09 -10.88
CA VAL A 113 7.18 -4.30 -11.71
C VAL A 113 6.29 -5.37 -11.08
N SER A 114 5.52 -6.08 -11.91
CA SER A 114 4.98 -7.40 -11.57
C SER A 114 5.88 -8.45 -12.22
N LYS A 115 6.75 -9.12 -11.45
CA LYS A 115 7.69 -10.14 -11.96
C LYS A 115 7.49 -11.49 -11.24
N THR A 116 7.77 -12.60 -11.92
CA THR A 116 7.85 -13.96 -11.37
C THR A 116 9.29 -14.36 -11.03
N ASP A 117 9.41 -15.37 -10.16
CA ASP A 117 10.63 -16.16 -9.95
C ASP A 117 10.96 -16.99 -11.20
N PRO A 118 12.21 -17.04 -11.68
CA PRO A 118 12.58 -17.79 -12.89
C PRO A 118 12.49 -19.32 -12.76
N ASP A 119 12.41 -19.87 -11.54
CA ASP A 119 12.44 -21.33 -11.28
C ASP A 119 11.05 -21.98 -11.11
N ASP A 120 9.96 -21.23 -11.29
CA ASP A 120 8.62 -21.73 -10.98
C ASP A 120 8.07 -22.62 -12.13
N THR A 121 8.03 -23.94 -11.89
CA THR A 121 7.51 -24.94 -12.84
C THR A 121 6.08 -24.59 -13.27
N ARG A 122 5.87 -24.33 -14.56
CA ARG A 122 4.56 -24.01 -15.14
C ARG A 122 3.62 -25.21 -15.06
N TYR A 123 2.82 -25.30 -14.01
CA TYR A 123 1.69 -26.21 -13.94
C TYR A 123 0.58 -25.77 -14.90
N PHE A 124 0.07 -26.69 -15.72
CA PHE A 124 -1.04 -26.53 -16.68
C PHE A 124 -2.44 -26.48 -16.01
N TYR A 125 -2.53 -26.05 -14.76
CA TYR A 125 -3.79 -25.64 -14.12
C TYR A 125 -3.97 -24.13 -14.30
N PRO A 126 -5.17 -23.56 -14.08
CA PRO A 126 -5.31 -22.13 -14.03
C PRO A 126 -4.46 -21.56 -12.89
N ASN A 127 -3.20 -21.21 -13.16
CA ASN A 127 -2.31 -20.64 -12.16
C ASN A 127 -2.75 -19.20 -11.87
N LEU A 128 -3.72 -19.08 -10.97
CA LEU A 128 -4.21 -17.83 -10.40
C LEU A 128 -3.11 -17.01 -9.68
N ALA A 129 -1.92 -17.59 -9.47
CA ALA A 129 -0.83 -16.92 -8.76
C ALA A 129 -0.04 -15.92 -9.64
N ASN A 130 -0.11 -16.01 -10.97
CA ASN A 130 0.90 -15.35 -11.83
C ASN A 130 0.32 -14.66 -13.08
N THR A 131 -0.62 -13.73 -12.89
CA THR A 131 -1.12 -12.87 -13.98
C THR A 131 -0.53 -11.47 -13.88
N TYR A 132 0.21 -11.05 -14.90
CA TYR A 132 0.80 -9.72 -14.95
C TYR A 132 -0.28 -8.65 -15.14
N ILE A 133 -0.39 -7.73 -14.18
CA ILE A 133 -1.17 -6.52 -14.40
C ILE A 133 -0.43 -5.64 -15.41
N PHE A 134 0.86 -5.34 -15.23
CA PHE A 134 1.57 -4.49 -16.18
C PHE A 134 2.50 -5.33 -17.07
N LYS A 135 2.26 -5.30 -18.39
CA LYS A 135 3.14 -5.97 -19.38
C LYS A 135 4.54 -5.35 -19.41
N LYS A 136 4.64 -4.06 -19.10
CA LYS A 136 5.88 -3.31 -18.96
C LYS A 136 5.90 -2.69 -17.58
N PRO A 137 7.08 -2.49 -16.98
CA PRO A 137 7.19 -1.75 -15.73
C PRO A 137 6.53 -0.37 -15.80
N VAL A 138 6.15 0.23 -14.68
CA VAL A 138 5.55 1.58 -14.67
C VAL A 138 6.44 2.54 -13.89
N ALA A 139 6.83 3.64 -14.52
CA ALA A 139 7.62 4.70 -13.87
C ALA A 139 6.72 5.66 -13.09
N ILE A 140 6.96 5.77 -11.78
CA ILE A 140 6.26 6.66 -10.86
C ILE A 140 7.21 7.77 -10.43
N ASN A 141 6.95 8.98 -10.92
CA ASN A 141 7.79 10.15 -10.63
C ASN A 141 7.09 11.13 -9.69
N SER A 142 5.79 10.98 -9.44
CA SER A 142 5.01 11.82 -8.52
C SER A 142 3.90 11.02 -7.84
N LYS A 143 3.34 11.54 -6.74
CA LYS A 143 2.15 10.92 -6.12
C LYS A 143 0.93 10.93 -7.04
N ALA A 144 0.83 11.89 -7.95
CA ALA A 144 -0.25 11.93 -8.95
C ALA A 144 -0.16 10.77 -9.95
N ASP A 145 1.06 10.32 -10.27
CA ASP A 145 1.29 9.17 -11.17
C ASP A 145 0.69 7.88 -10.60
N ILE A 146 0.68 7.69 -9.28
CA ILE A 146 0.07 6.52 -8.64
C ILE A 146 -1.40 6.41 -9.06
N ARG A 147 -2.17 7.49 -8.92
CA ARG A 147 -3.58 7.51 -9.28
C ARG A 147 -3.81 7.44 -10.79
N LYS A 148 -3.02 8.17 -11.57
CA LYS A 148 -3.19 8.33 -13.03
C LYS A 148 -2.62 7.20 -13.89
N LYS A 149 -1.60 6.50 -13.42
CA LYS A 149 -0.91 5.44 -14.19
C LYS A 149 -1.13 4.05 -13.62
N VAL A 150 -1.39 3.93 -12.32
CA VAL A 150 -1.54 2.63 -11.66
C VAL A 150 -3.01 2.37 -11.33
N ILE A 151 -3.64 3.21 -10.51
CA ILE A 151 -5.00 2.96 -10.03
C ILE A 151 -6.03 3.08 -11.16
N SER A 152 -5.99 4.14 -11.97
CA SER A 152 -6.92 4.31 -13.09
C SER A 152 -6.80 3.18 -14.11
N GLU A 153 -5.56 2.78 -14.41
CA GLU A 153 -5.22 1.71 -15.35
C GLU A 153 -5.77 0.36 -14.85
N ILE A 154 -5.59 0.04 -13.55
CA ILE A 154 -6.17 -1.17 -12.95
C ILE A 154 -7.70 -1.12 -12.91
N ARG A 155 -8.30 0.06 -12.67
CA ARG A 155 -9.76 0.23 -12.67
C ARG A 155 -10.39 0.17 -14.06
N SER A 156 -9.68 0.64 -15.09
CA SER A 156 -10.12 0.56 -16.49
C SER A 156 -9.97 -0.83 -17.07
N MET A 157 -9.23 -1.72 -16.39
CA MET A 157 -9.17 -3.11 -16.76
C MET A 157 -10.42 -3.82 -16.27
N GLU A 158 -11.15 -4.42 -17.20
CA GLU A 158 -12.12 -5.43 -16.83
C GLU A 158 -11.37 -6.59 -16.19
N LEU A 159 -11.62 -6.86 -14.90
CA LEU A 159 -11.00 -7.99 -14.18
C LEU A 159 -11.14 -9.29 -15.00
N ALA A 160 -12.28 -9.46 -15.70
CA ALA A 160 -12.58 -10.60 -16.55
C ALA A 160 -11.62 -10.85 -17.73
N ASP A 161 -10.97 -9.82 -18.28
CA ASP A 161 -10.23 -9.91 -19.56
C ASP A 161 -8.74 -10.17 -19.40
N LYS A 162 -8.20 -10.01 -18.19
CA LYS A 162 -6.75 -9.90 -18.00
C LYS A 162 -5.99 -11.18 -17.72
N LEU A 163 -6.70 -12.28 -17.50
CA LEU A 163 -6.03 -13.56 -17.49
C LEU A 163 -5.60 -13.88 -18.91
N ASN A 164 -4.29 -14.01 -19.17
CA ASN A 164 -3.78 -14.52 -20.43
C ASN A 164 -4.10 -16.03 -20.53
N TYR A 165 -5.38 -16.39 -20.67
CA TYR A 165 -5.82 -17.76 -20.94
C TYR A 165 -6.22 -17.90 -22.40
N PRO A 166 -5.65 -18.86 -23.14
CA PRO A 166 -6.31 -19.38 -24.31
C PRO A 166 -7.57 -20.15 -23.88
N SER A 167 -8.72 -19.78 -24.45
CA SER A 167 -9.99 -20.54 -24.49
C SER A 167 -10.53 -21.16 -23.19
N SER A 168 -10.25 -20.60 -22.01
CA SER A 168 -10.91 -21.05 -20.77
C SER A 168 -12.12 -20.16 -20.46
N GLY A 169 -13.28 -20.76 -20.17
CA GLY A 169 -14.52 -20.03 -19.84
C GLY A 169 -14.56 -19.37 -18.46
N TYR A 170 -13.43 -19.30 -17.74
CA TYR A 170 -13.34 -18.79 -16.39
C TYR A 170 -12.96 -17.30 -16.40
N LYS A 171 -13.80 -16.46 -15.76
CA LYS A 171 -13.56 -15.02 -15.58
C LYS A 171 -12.96 -14.76 -14.20
N LEU A 172 -12.03 -13.78 -14.10
CA LEU A 172 -11.51 -13.34 -12.80
C LEU A 172 -12.63 -12.68 -11.98
N LYS A 173 -12.86 -13.19 -10.77
CA LYS A 173 -13.90 -12.68 -9.85
C LYS A 173 -13.40 -11.58 -8.93
N ALA A 174 -12.18 -11.71 -8.41
CA ALA A 174 -11.57 -10.77 -7.47
C ALA A 174 -10.04 -10.97 -7.41
N ILE A 175 -9.32 -9.94 -6.98
CA ILE A 175 -7.90 -10.01 -6.64
C ILE A 175 -7.79 -10.31 -5.14
N THR A 176 -7.40 -11.53 -4.80
CA THR A 176 -7.29 -11.99 -3.40
C THR A 176 -5.85 -12.04 -2.91
N ALA A 177 -4.87 -11.85 -3.79
CA ALA A 177 -3.46 -11.75 -3.45
C ALA A 177 -2.73 -10.92 -4.51
N PHE A 178 -1.69 -10.20 -4.11
CA PHE A 178 -0.84 -9.48 -5.04
C PHE A 178 0.59 -9.32 -4.54
N LYS A 179 1.54 -9.32 -5.48
CA LYS A 179 2.95 -9.01 -5.23
C LYS A 179 3.36 -7.81 -6.05
N ILE A 180 4.00 -6.84 -5.42
CA ILE A 180 4.60 -5.69 -6.08
C ILE A 180 6.09 -5.65 -5.80
N PHE A 181 6.85 -5.29 -6.85
CA PHE A 181 8.26 -4.97 -6.75
C PHE A 181 8.43 -3.49 -7.02
N ILE A 182 9.14 -2.82 -6.12
CA ILE A 182 9.44 -1.40 -6.18
C ILE A 182 10.96 -1.29 -6.32
N TYR A 183 11.41 -0.73 -7.43
CA TYR A 183 12.81 -0.41 -7.64
C TYR A 183 13.01 1.08 -7.38
N HIS A 184 13.81 1.40 -6.36
CA HIS A 184 14.08 2.78 -5.99
C HIS A 184 14.95 3.47 -7.04
N ARG A 185 14.70 4.76 -7.22
CA ARG A 185 15.55 5.66 -7.99
C ARG A 185 16.15 6.71 -7.06
N GLU A 186 17.24 7.32 -7.51
CA GLU A 186 18.00 8.28 -6.70
C GLU A 186 17.29 9.64 -6.52
N HIS A 187 16.31 9.96 -7.36
CA HIS A 187 15.57 11.23 -7.28
C HIS A 187 14.37 11.16 -6.32
N VAL A 188 14.10 12.29 -5.67
CA VAL A 188 12.97 12.47 -4.75
C VAL A 188 11.65 12.47 -5.51
N LEU A 189 10.61 11.89 -4.90
CA LEU A 189 9.29 11.81 -5.51
C LEU A 189 8.68 13.22 -5.65
N GLY A 190 8.36 13.62 -6.88
CA GLY A 190 7.79 14.94 -7.18
C GLY A 190 8.80 16.07 -7.33
N ASP A 191 10.10 15.74 -7.38
CA ASP A 191 11.13 16.70 -7.73
C ASP A 191 10.95 17.19 -9.18
N SER A 192 10.52 18.45 -9.32
CA SER A 192 10.32 19.11 -10.61
C SER A 192 11.62 19.62 -11.23
N GLU A 193 12.72 19.69 -10.47
CA GLU A 193 14.04 20.13 -10.94
C GLU A 193 14.88 18.96 -11.45
N ALA A 194 14.60 17.73 -10.99
CA ALA A 194 15.18 16.53 -11.58
C ALA A 194 14.77 16.42 -13.06
N VAL A 195 15.72 16.67 -13.98
CA VAL A 195 15.54 16.44 -15.42
C VAL A 195 15.45 14.94 -15.65
N ILE A 196 14.26 14.37 -15.50
CA ILE A 196 14.00 12.96 -15.79
C ILE A 196 14.00 12.82 -17.31
N PRO A 197 14.95 12.06 -17.91
CA PRO A 197 14.98 11.85 -19.35
C PRO A 197 13.63 11.33 -19.85
N LYS A 198 13.15 11.86 -20.98
CA LYS A 198 11.83 11.49 -21.57
C LYS A 198 11.67 9.97 -21.72
N VAL A 199 12.74 9.29 -22.08
CA VAL A 199 12.85 7.83 -22.19
C VAL A 199 12.47 7.11 -20.87
N ILE A 200 12.95 7.63 -19.74
CA ILE A 200 12.67 7.11 -18.38
C ILE A 200 11.27 7.50 -17.91
N ARG A 201 10.80 8.71 -18.27
CA ARG A 201 9.47 9.23 -17.95
C ARG A 201 8.35 8.46 -18.66
N GLU A 202 8.57 8.11 -19.92
CA GLU A 202 7.64 7.37 -20.79
C GLU A 202 7.81 5.85 -20.69
N ASN A 203 8.81 5.39 -19.93
CA ASN A 203 9.14 3.97 -19.80
C ASN A 203 9.35 3.30 -21.17
N ASN A 204 10.07 4.01 -22.05
CA ASN A 204 10.54 3.48 -23.32
C ASN A 204 11.90 2.81 -23.05
N LYS A 205 11.93 1.47 -23.12
CA LYS A 205 13.00 0.51 -22.77
C LYS A 205 12.97 -0.01 -21.33
#